data_AF-A0A1I1T1N6-F1
#
_entry.id   AF-A0A1I1T1N6-F1
#
_cell.length_a   1.000
_cell.length_b   1.000
_cell.length_c   1.000
_cell.angle_alpha   90.00
_cell.angle_beta   90.00
_cell.angle_gamma   90.00
#
_symmetry.space_group_name_H-M   'P 1'
#
loop_
_entity.id
_entity.type
_entity.pdbx_description
1 polymer ?
#
loop_
_entity_poly.entity_id
_entity_poly.type
_entity_poly.pdbx_seq_one_letter_code
_entity_poly.pdbx_strand_id
1 'polypeptide(L)'
;MNLKISRCTAAPANRIFLIDFLKDGDLQTGRGKHEKVRDEILALMPEQAPFISKQVFLRSAKTLNELSELFKLIEQECNATTSPLIFFEGHGDKQRGLELPSGEFLSWTDFNAALETITIAAAGHSTVVASFCHSMAAVARPALEKPLPTPFYYGYADEVPAGVVEEEGARIIEELLKTGAFIESGKSIQHFSEYDHVEMLIAPVLMKFLHPQKVFDKFPGLSKGNLRKLLHAEVGRDFGTTKGLNKVLAQTLDPRILVRSIVEGAMHATERRTRLLTEILSGIELEMKNIHL
;
A
#
# COMPACT_ATOMS: atom_id res chain seq x y z
N MET A 1 -0.34 24.25 4.55
CA MET A 1 -1.47 23.43 4.99
C MET A 1 -0.96 22.31 5.88
N ASN A 2 -1.40 22.27 7.15
CA ASN A 2 -1.17 21.13 8.03
C ASN A 2 -2.45 20.28 8.04
N LEU A 3 -2.66 19.43 7.02
CA LEU A 3 -3.72 18.43 7.08
C LEU A 3 -3.35 17.42 8.16
N LYS A 4 -4.14 17.36 9.22
CA LYS A 4 -4.08 16.24 10.16
C LYS A 4 -4.84 15.07 9.55
N ILE A 5 -4.11 14.19 8.88
CA ILE A 5 -4.67 12.96 8.31
C ILE A 5 -4.52 11.84 9.34
N SER A 6 -5.61 11.17 9.68
CA SER A 6 -5.60 10.00 10.54
C SER A 6 -5.18 8.77 9.73
N ARG A 7 -3.93 8.36 9.92
CA ARG A 7 -3.36 7.18 9.27
C ARG A 7 -3.46 5.95 10.17
N CYS A 8 -3.68 4.81 9.53
CA CYS A 8 -3.34 3.52 10.11
C CYS A 8 -2.12 2.97 9.35
N THR A 9 -1.38 2.06 9.97
CA THR A 9 -0.18 1.48 9.36
C THR A 9 -0.42 0.04 8.89
N ALA A 10 -1.58 -0.54 9.17
CA ALA A 10 -1.96 -1.86 8.71
C ALA A 10 -3.48 -1.94 8.49
N ALA A 11 -3.89 -2.90 7.65
CA ALA A 11 -5.28 -3.33 7.60
C ALA A 11 -5.61 -4.11 8.88
N PRO A 12 -6.89 -4.18 9.30
CA PRO A 12 -7.34 -5.19 10.25
C PRO A 12 -6.80 -6.57 9.83
N ALA A 13 -6.50 -7.44 10.79
CA ALA A 13 -5.98 -8.77 10.50
C ALA A 13 -6.80 -9.82 11.25
N ASN A 14 -7.32 -10.80 10.52
CA ASN A 14 -8.04 -11.95 11.10
C ASN A 14 -7.64 -13.28 10.45
N ARG A 15 -6.69 -13.24 9.51
CA ARG A 15 -6.10 -14.38 8.82
C ARG A 15 -4.62 -14.08 8.67
N ILE A 16 -3.76 -14.99 9.13
CA ILE A 16 -2.31 -14.80 9.13
C ILE A 16 -1.69 -15.92 8.31
N PHE A 17 -0.94 -15.54 7.29
CA PHE A 17 -0.21 -16.47 6.44
C PHE A 17 1.28 -16.23 6.63
N LEU A 18 2.02 -17.28 6.92
CA LEU A 18 3.48 -17.28 6.96
C LEU A 18 3.95 -18.16 5.82
N ILE A 19 4.65 -17.56 4.88
CA ILE A 19 5.08 -18.20 3.64
C ILE A 19 6.60 -18.26 3.63
N ASP A 20 7.12 -19.47 3.66
CA ASP A 20 8.56 -19.74 3.77
C ASP A 20 9.15 -20.20 2.43
N PHE A 21 10.18 -19.50 1.98
CA PHE A 21 10.97 -19.75 0.77
C PHE A 21 12.45 -20.00 1.08
N LEU A 22 12.82 -20.23 2.33
CA LEU A 22 14.19 -20.48 2.74
C LEU A 22 14.66 -21.87 2.30
N LYS A 23 15.95 -21.99 1.96
CA LYS A 23 16.58 -23.26 1.61
C LYS A 23 16.92 -24.05 2.87
N ASP A 24 17.10 -25.36 2.75
CA ASP A 24 17.41 -26.25 3.89
C ASP A 24 18.72 -25.88 4.63
N GLY A 25 19.61 -25.11 3.97
CA GLY A 25 20.86 -24.61 4.56
C GLY A 25 20.79 -23.21 5.16
N ASP A 26 19.66 -22.51 5.02
CA ASP A 26 19.47 -21.17 5.58
C ASP A 26 19.13 -21.24 7.07
N LEU A 27 19.37 -20.13 7.78
CA LEU A 27 18.79 -19.93 9.11
C LEU A 27 17.27 -20.05 8.96
N GLN A 28 16.66 -21.04 9.61
CA GLN A 28 15.24 -21.40 9.49
C GLN A 28 14.33 -20.38 10.21
N THR A 29 14.47 -19.09 9.88
CA THR A 29 13.77 -17.97 10.51
C THR A 29 12.27 -18.08 10.30
N GLY A 30 11.79 -18.67 9.19
CA GLY A 30 10.37 -18.88 8.93
C GLY A 30 9.67 -19.76 9.96
N ARG A 31 10.28 -20.89 10.34
CA ARG A 31 9.73 -21.77 11.38
C ARG A 31 9.77 -21.12 12.77
N GLY A 32 10.88 -20.48 13.12
CA GLY A 32 10.99 -19.76 14.40
C GLY A 32 9.97 -18.63 14.52
N LYS A 33 9.75 -17.88 13.43
CA LYS A 33 8.70 -16.85 13.37
C LYS A 33 7.30 -17.44 13.49
N HIS A 34 7.00 -18.56 12.86
CA HIS A 34 5.69 -19.21 13.02
C HIS A 34 5.39 -19.60 14.47
N GLU A 35 6.35 -20.22 15.15
CA GLU A 35 6.21 -20.59 16.56
C GLU A 35 6.01 -19.33 17.42
N LYS A 36 6.79 -18.27 17.19
CA LYS A 36 6.66 -17.00 17.90
C LYS A 36 5.32 -16.29 17.63
N VAL A 37 4.85 -16.21 16.38
CA VAL A 37 3.54 -15.65 16.04
C VAL A 37 2.44 -16.37 16.81
N ARG A 38 2.48 -17.71 16.79
CA ARG A 38 1.48 -18.52 17.50
C ARG A 38 1.52 -18.25 19.00
N ASP A 39 2.72 -18.20 19.58
CA ASP A 39 2.89 -17.98 21.02
C ASP A 39 2.45 -16.57 21.45
N GLU A 40 2.73 -15.52 20.66
CA GLU A 40 2.26 -14.16 20.93
C GLU A 40 0.73 -14.06 20.83
N ILE A 41 0.11 -14.67 19.81
CA ILE A 41 -1.36 -14.67 19.70
C ILE A 41 -1.99 -15.45 20.87
N LEU A 42 -1.40 -16.59 21.26
CA LEU A 42 -1.84 -17.36 22.43
C LEU A 42 -1.71 -16.54 23.72
N ALA A 43 -0.65 -15.74 23.87
CA ALA A 43 -0.45 -14.88 25.03
C ALA A 43 -1.47 -13.72 25.07
N LEU A 44 -1.80 -13.15 23.92
CA LEU A 44 -2.75 -12.03 23.82
C LEU A 44 -4.21 -12.46 23.89
N MET A 45 -4.51 -13.64 23.37
CA MET A 45 -5.87 -14.16 23.25
C MET A 45 -5.93 -15.63 23.69
N PRO A 46 -5.61 -15.94 24.96
CA PRO A 46 -5.54 -17.32 25.45
C PRO A 46 -6.87 -18.06 25.30
N GLU A 47 -7.99 -17.34 25.45
CA GLU A 47 -9.35 -17.83 25.26
C GLU A 47 -9.63 -18.31 23.82
N GLN A 48 -8.88 -17.76 22.84
CA GLN A 48 -9.03 -18.08 21.42
C GLN A 48 -8.06 -19.15 20.94
N ALA A 49 -7.28 -19.77 21.83
CA ALA A 49 -6.34 -20.84 21.50
C ALA A 49 -6.87 -21.93 20.53
N PRO A 50 -8.12 -22.42 20.65
CA PRO A 50 -8.68 -23.40 19.71
C PRO A 50 -8.96 -22.85 18.31
N PHE A 51 -9.02 -21.52 18.14
CA PHE A 51 -9.31 -20.82 16.90
C PHE A 51 -8.04 -20.30 16.20
N ILE A 52 -6.94 -20.10 16.94
CA ILE A 52 -5.65 -19.64 16.39
C ILE A 52 -5.12 -20.59 15.31
N SER A 53 -5.23 -21.91 15.53
CA SER A 53 -4.83 -22.94 14.55
C SER A 53 -5.64 -22.90 13.25
N LYS A 54 -6.82 -22.25 13.28
CA LYS A 54 -7.67 -22.03 12.11
C LYS A 54 -7.47 -20.66 11.49
N GLN A 55 -6.59 -19.82 12.02
CA GLN A 55 -6.35 -18.45 11.55
C GLN A 55 -4.89 -18.20 11.16
N VAL A 56 -3.94 -18.98 11.70
CA VAL A 56 -2.51 -18.88 11.41
C VAL A 56 -2.06 -20.08 10.57
N PHE A 57 -1.46 -19.81 9.41
CA PHE A 57 -1.06 -20.83 8.44
C PHE A 57 0.42 -20.69 8.10
N LEU A 58 1.21 -21.71 8.41
CA LEU A 58 2.54 -21.86 7.82
C LEU A 58 2.44 -22.67 6.53
N ARG A 59 3.04 -22.14 5.45
CA ARG A 59 3.15 -22.79 4.15
C ARG A 59 4.54 -22.54 3.59
N SER A 60 4.97 -23.41 2.69
CA SER A 60 6.24 -23.28 1.99
C SER A 60 6.03 -23.56 0.51
N ALA A 61 6.81 -22.92 -0.34
CA ALA A 61 6.85 -23.22 -1.78
C ALA A 61 8.31 -23.32 -2.23
N LYS A 62 8.65 -24.38 -2.95
CA LYS A 62 10.00 -24.62 -3.46
C LYS A 62 10.15 -24.22 -4.92
N THR A 63 9.07 -24.24 -5.69
CA THR A 63 9.05 -23.98 -7.14
C THR A 63 8.02 -22.90 -7.50
N LEU A 64 8.14 -22.32 -8.70
CA LEU A 64 7.16 -21.31 -9.16
C LEU A 64 5.74 -21.89 -9.26
N ASN A 65 5.60 -23.17 -9.62
CA ASN A 65 4.29 -23.81 -9.68
C ASN A 65 3.66 -23.91 -8.29
N GLU A 66 4.42 -24.39 -7.30
CA GLU A 66 3.95 -24.45 -5.90
C GLU A 66 3.59 -23.07 -5.36
N LEU A 67 4.39 -22.04 -5.68
CA LEU A 67 4.10 -20.67 -5.26
C LEU A 67 2.81 -20.13 -5.93
N SER A 68 2.62 -20.39 -7.22
CA SER A 68 1.39 -20.03 -7.92
C SER A 68 0.15 -20.72 -7.30
N GLU A 69 0.25 -22.01 -6.97
CA GLU A 69 -0.80 -22.73 -6.27
C GLU A 69 -1.08 -22.15 -4.88
N LEU A 70 -0.03 -21.76 -4.17
CA LEU A 70 -0.12 -21.15 -2.85
C LEU A 70 -0.80 -19.77 -2.90
N PHE A 71 -0.48 -18.92 -3.87
CA PHE A 71 -1.19 -17.65 -4.04
C PHE A 71 -2.68 -17.85 -4.34
N LYS A 72 -3.01 -18.81 -5.21
CA LYS A 72 -4.41 -19.18 -5.47
C LYS A 72 -5.13 -19.67 -4.22
N LEU A 73 -4.45 -20.44 -3.37
CA LEU A 73 -5.00 -20.88 -2.10
C LEU A 73 -5.29 -19.69 -1.18
N ILE A 74 -4.34 -18.76 -1.03
CA ILE A 74 -4.54 -17.56 -0.20
C ILE A 74 -5.70 -16.72 -0.74
N GLU A 75 -5.79 -16.54 -2.06
CA GLU A 75 -6.90 -15.85 -2.72
C GLU A 75 -8.25 -16.51 -2.40
N GLN A 76 -8.34 -17.83 -2.52
CA GLN A 76 -9.56 -18.60 -2.23
C GLN A 76 -9.99 -18.56 -0.75
N GLU A 77 -9.03 -18.41 0.15
CA GLU A 77 -9.28 -18.22 1.58
C GLU A 77 -9.77 -16.81 1.91
N CYS A 78 -9.61 -15.85 0.98
CA CYS A 78 -10.04 -14.48 1.15
C CYS A 78 -11.46 -14.22 0.63
N ASN A 79 -12.16 -13.34 1.33
CA ASN A 79 -13.48 -12.83 0.99
C ASN A 79 -13.69 -11.47 1.67
N ALA A 80 -14.88 -10.88 1.53
CA ALA A 80 -15.20 -9.56 2.08
C ALA A 80 -15.07 -9.41 3.62
N THR A 81 -15.03 -10.52 4.38
CA THR A 81 -14.79 -10.50 5.84
C THR A 81 -13.39 -10.96 6.23
N THR A 82 -12.57 -11.35 5.25
CA THR A 82 -11.19 -11.78 5.48
C THR A 82 -10.25 -10.61 5.30
N SER A 83 -9.29 -10.48 6.21
CA SER A 83 -8.24 -9.47 6.11
C SER A 83 -6.90 -10.14 6.38
N PRO A 84 -6.19 -10.58 5.32
CA PRO A 84 -4.94 -11.30 5.44
C PRO A 84 -3.78 -10.41 5.86
N LEU A 85 -3.03 -10.87 6.85
CA LEU A 85 -1.68 -10.44 7.18
C LEU A 85 -0.72 -11.53 6.68
N ILE A 86 0.11 -11.19 5.69
CA ILE A 86 0.94 -12.16 4.97
C ILE A 86 2.40 -11.83 5.25
N PHE A 87 3.09 -12.77 5.89
CA PHE A 87 4.53 -12.76 6.09
C PHE A 87 5.17 -13.61 5.01
N PHE A 88 6.13 -13.04 4.30
CA PHE A 88 6.99 -13.78 3.37
C PHE A 88 8.41 -13.80 3.92
N GLU A 89 9.02 -14.98 3.93
CA GLU A 89 10.38 -15.23 4.39
C GLU A 89 11.17 -15.86 3.25
N GLY A 90 12.34 -15.32 2.91
CA GLY A 90 13.11 -15.84 1.78
C GLY A 90 14.29 -14.98 1.40
N HIS A 91 14.64 -15.02 0.11
CA HIS A 91 15.68 -14.19 -0.49
C HIS A 91 15.08 -13.36 -1.62
N GLY A 92 15.56 -12.13 -1.77
CA GLY A 92 15.11 -11.23 -2.81
C GLY A 92 16.28 -10.63 -3.57
N ASP A 93 16.07 -10.44 -4.86
CA ASP A 93 16.99 -9.79 -5.78
C ASP A 93 16.32 -8.54 -6.34
N LYS A 94 17.06 -7.42 -6.32
CA LYS A 94 16.56 -6.11 -6.75
C LYS A 94 15.96 -6.11 -8.16
N GLN A 95 16.50 -6.91 -9.08
CA GLN A 95 16.07 -6.94 -10.48
C GLN A 95 15.27 -8.19 -10.84
N ARG A 96 15.67 -9.35 -10.33
CA ARG A 96 15.08 -10.64 -10.72
C ARG A 96 13.81 -10.97 -9.96
N GLY A 97 13.66 -10.46 -8.74
CA GLY A 97 12.48 -10.68 -7.91
C GLY A 97 12.74 -11.60 -6.71
N LEU A 98 11.70 -12.31 -6.28
CA LEU A 98 11.74 -13.26 -5.16
C LEU A 98 12.42 -14.56 -5.61
N GLU A 99 13.49 -14.96 -4.95
CA GLU A 99 14.19 -16.22 -5.21
C GLU A 99 13.49 -17.38 -4.48
N LEU A 100 13.29 -18.47 -5.18
CA LEU A 100 12.75 -19.72 -4.63
C LEU A 100 13.85 -20.75 -4.34
N PRO A 101 13.59 -21.74 -3.47
CA PRO A 101 14.52 -22.81 -3.18
C PRO A 101 15.00 -23.59 -4.43
N SER A 102 14.17 -23.71 -5.46
CA SER A 102 14.53 -24.31 -6.75
C SER A 102 15.59 -23.54 -7.54
N GLY A 103 15.87 -22.29 -7.16
CA GLY A 103 16.70 -21.34 -7.92
C GLY A 103 15.92 -20.55 -8.97
N GLU A 104 14.61 -20.79 -9.10
CA GLU A 104 13.71 -19.96 -9.93
C GLU A 104 13.46 -18.61 -9.26
N PHE A 105 13.09 -17.61 -10.08
CA PHE A 105 12.75 -16.27 -9.61
C PHE A 105 11.32 -15.90 -10.01
N LEU A 106 10.53 -15.41 -9.06
CA LEU A 106 9.26 -14.76 -9.34
C LEU A 106 9.50 -13.26 -9.52
N SER A 107 9.17 -12.73 -10.69
CA SER A 107 9.35 -11.31 -10.98
C SER A 107 8.52 -10.42 -10.04
N TRP A 108 8.95 -9.19 -9.77
CA TRP A 108 8.16 -8.24 -8.99
C TRP A 108 6.80 -7.93 -9.62
N THR A 109 6.72 -7.98 -10.95
CA THR A 109 5.46 -7.80 -11.68
C THR A 109 4.47 -8.92 -11.36
N ASP A 110 4.91 -10.17 -11.42
CA ASP A 110 4.06 -11.33 -11.14
C ASP A 110 3.72 -11.43 -9.66
N PHE A 111 4.68 -11.10 -8.78
CA PHE A 111 4.45 -11.00 -7.34
C PHE A 111 3.37 -9.98 -7.01
N ASN A 112 3.45 -8.78 -7.58
CA ASN A 112 2.43 -7.75 -7.42
C ASN A 112 1.09 -8.16 -8.02
N ALA A 113 1.06 -8.83 -9.18
CA ALA A 113 -0.19 -9.31 -9.76
C ALA A 113 -0.89 -10.31 -8.81
N ALA A 114 -0.14 -11.21 -8.18
CA ALA A 114 -0.70 -12.14 -7.20
C ALA A 114 -1.19 -11.44 -5.92
N LEU A 115 -0.44 -10.46 -5.41
CA LEU A 115 -0.89 -9.66 -4.25
C LEU A 115 -2.16 -8.86 -4.56
N GLU A 116 -2.28 -8.35 -5.78
CA GLU A 116 -3.46 -7.62 -6.24
C GLU A 116 -4.70 -8.52 -6.24
N THR A 117 -4.63 -9.76 -6.74
CA THR A 117 -5.78 -10.67 -6.72
C THR A 117 -6.20 -11.03 -5.30
N ILE A 118 -5.24 -11.29 -4.42
CA ILE A 118 -5.51 -11.54 -2.98
C ILE A 118 -6.19 -10.34 -2.33
N THR A 119 -5.66 -9.13 -2.56
CA THR A 119 -6.22 -7.90 -1.97
C THR A 119 -7.63 -7.61 -2.49
N ILE A 120 -7.90 -7.86 -3.79
CA ILE A 120 -9.24 -7.75 -4.36
C ILE A 120 -10.20 -8.75 -3.70
N ALA A 121 -9.79 -10.01 -3.55
CA ALA A 121 -10.59 -11.04 -2.88
C ALA A 121 -10.89 -10.67 -1.41
N ALA A 122 -9.94 -10.04 -0.73
CA ALA A 122 -10.08 -9.52 0.63
C ALA A 122 -10.74 -8.12 0.71
N ALA A 123 -11.45 -7.71 -0.34
CA ALA A 123 -12.18 -6.43 -0.42
C ALA A 123 -11.32 -5.18 -0.09
N GLY A 124 -10.05 -5.19 -0.50
CA GLY A 124 -9.14 -4.07 -0.28
C GLY A 124 -8.46 -4.08 1.09
N HIS A 125 -8.55 -5.18 1.83
CA HIS A 125 -7.84 -5.37 3.09
C HIS A 125 -6.70 -6.36 2.88
N SER A 126 -5.45 -5.93 3.01
CA SER A 126 -4.32 -6.84 3.17
C SER A 126 -3.15 -6.08 3.80
N THR A 127 -2.29 -6.79 4.51
CA THR A 127 -1.02 -6.27 4.99
C THR A 127 0.06 -7.27 4.64
N VAL A 128 1.14 -6.83 4.01
CA VAL A 128 2.26 -7.68 3.60
C VAL A 128 3.53 -7.28 4.34
N VAL A 129 4.20 -8.28 4.90
CA VAL A 129 5.53 -8.14 5.51
C VAL A 129 6.49 -9.03 4.75
N ALA A 130 7.36 -8.42 3.95
CA ALA A 130 8.31 -9.09 3.09
C ALA A 130 9.71 -9.10 3.72
N SER A 131 9.98 -10.15 4.51
CA SER A 131 11.20 -10.35 5.29
C SER A 131 12.35 -10.89 4.43
N PHE A 132 12.73 -10.17 3.39
CA PHE A 132 13.86 -10.55 2.52
C PHE A 132 14.50 -9.32 1.87
N CYS A 133 15.76 -9.45 1.46
CA CYS A 133 16.54 -8.37 0.86
C CYS A 133 15.83 -7.76 -0.36
N HIS A 134 15.98 -6.45 -0.55
CA HIS A 134 15.44 -5.70 -1.69
C HIS A 134 13.92 -5.81 -1.92
N SER A 135 13.13 -6.26 -0.94
CA SER A 135 11.68 -6.43 -1.09
C SER A 135 10.94 -5.13 -1.42
N MET A 136 11.45 -3.96 -1.02
CA MET A 136 10.85 -2.67 -1.41
C MET A 136 10.91 -2.39 -2.92
N ALA A 137 11.74 -3.12 -3.69
CA ALA A 137 11.74 -3.04 -5.14
C ALA A 137 10.36 -3.40 -5.74
N ALA A 138 9.57 -4.23 -5.06
CA ALA A 138 8.20 -4.57 -5.46
C ALA A 138 7.27 -3.35 -5.51
N VAL A 139 7.46 -2.37 -4.63
CA VAL A 139 6.58 -1.19 -4.49
C VAL A 139 7.24 0.13 -4.92
N ALA A 140 8.46 0.08 -5.46
CA ALA A 140 9.24 1.28 -5.80
C ALA A 140 8.64 2.13 -6.94
N ARG A 141 7.79 1.55 -7.81
CA ARG A 141 7.16 2.22 -8.95
C ARG A 141 5.69 1.83 -9.06
N PRO A 142 4.83 2.31 -8.14
CA PRO A 142 3.42 1.98 -8.17
C PRO A 142 2.77 2.57 -9.43
N ALA A 143 1.79 1.86 -9.98
CA ALA A 143 0.96 2.40 -11.05
C ALA A 143 0.18 3.61 -10.52
N LEU A 144 0.14 4.72 -11.28
CA LEU A 144 -0.46 5.97 -10.81
C LEU A 144 -2.00 6.00 -10.92
N GLU A 145 -2.58 5.10 -11.71
CA GLU A 145 -3.99 5.13 -12.12
C GLU A 145 -4.83 4.01 -11.49
N LYS A 146 -4.27 3.26 -10.54
CA LYS A 146 -4.98 2.17 -9.86
C LYS A 146 -4.52 2.01 -8.41
N PRO A 147 -5.29 1.32 -7.56
CA PRO A 147 -4.86 1.02 -6.20
C PRO A 147 -3.57 0.20 -6.16
N LEU A 148 -2.83 0.32 -5.06
CA LEU A 148 -1.66 -0.53 -4.82
C LEU A 148 -2.06 -2.01 -4.79
N PRO A 149 -1.19 -2.93 -5.25
CA PRO A 149 -1.40 -4.37 -5.13
C PRO A 149 -1.72 -4.84 -3.72
N THR A 150 -1.16 -4.16 -2.71
CA THR A 150 -1.51 -4.31 -1.30
C THR A 150 -1.47 -2.92 -0.65
N PRO A 151 -2.43 -2.57 0.23
CA PRO A 151 -2.53 -1.24 0.81
C PRO A 151 -1.47 -0.97 1.88
N PHE A 152 -0.84 -1.99 2.45
CA PHE A 152 0.23 -1.85 3.44
C PHE A 152 1.34 -2.85 3.15
N TYR A 153 2.54 -2.34 2.86
CA TYR A 153 3.71 -3.14 2.53
C TYR A 153 4.88 -2.78 3.45
N TYR A 154 5.50 -3.79 4.02
CA TYR A 154 6.71 -3.69 4.81
C TYR A 154 7.82 -4.49 4.16
N GLY A 155 9.02 -3.92 4.05
CA GLY A 155 10.14 -4.59 3.38
C GLY A 155 11.48 -3.88 3.53
N TYR A 156 12.52 -4.39 2.89
CA TYR A 156 13.88 -3.84 2.94
C TYR A 156 14.26 -3.24 1.58
N ALA A 157 14.86 -2.05 1.57
CA ALA A 157 15.33 -1.41 0.34
C ALA A 157 16.61 -2.09 -0.21
N ASP A 158 17.46 -2.53 0.71
CA ASP A 158 18.79 -3.06 0.40
C ASP A 158 18.99 -4.43 1.04
N GLU A 159 20.21 -4.97 0.92
CA GLU A 159 20.62 -6.16 1.65
C GLU A 159 20.60 -5.88 3.15
N VAL A 160 20.11 -6.85 3.92
CA VAL A 160 19.97 -6.77 5.37
C VAL A 160 20.48 -8.06 6.01
N PRO A 161 21.27 -7.99 7.11
CA PRO A 161 21.73 -9.20 7.78
C PRO A 161 20.56 -10.03 8.32
N ALA A 162 20.65 -11.36 8.21
CA ALA A 162 19.59 -12.28 8.65
C ALA A 162 19.15 -12.06 10.11
N GLY A 163 20.10 -11.77 11.01
CA GLY A 163 19.77 -11.47 12.43
C GLY A 163 18.93 -10.20 12.61
N VAL A 164 19.11 -9.19 11.75
CA VAL A 164 18.29 -7.98 11.74
C VAL A 164 16.88 -8.30 11.22
N VAL A 165 16.78 -9.12 10.17
CA VAL A 165 15.49 -9.57 9.62
C VAL A 165 14.66 -10.36 10.64
N GLU A 166 15.33 -11.19 11.44
CA GLU A 166 14.70 -11.93 12.52
C GLU A 166 14.19 -11.00 13.64
N GLU A 167 15.05 -10.10 14.13
CA GLU A 167 14.72 -9.16 15.21
C GLU A 167 13.58 -8.20 14.80
N GLU A 168 13.70 -7.56 13.64
CA GLU A 168 12.72 -6.58 13.16
C GLU A 168 11.41 -7.25 12.76
N GLY A 169 11.46 -8.42 12.10
CA GLY A 169 10.27 -9.19 11.77
C GLY A 169 9.48 -9.61 13.02
N ALA A 170 10.17 -10.05 14.07
CA ALA A 170 9.52 -10.40 15.34
C ALA A 170 8.86 -9.19 16.02
N ARG A 171 9.48 -8.01 15.95
CA ARG A 171 8.89 -6.77 16.49
C ARG A 171 7.66 -6.32 15.68
N ILE A 172 7.70 -6.44 14.36
CA ILE A 172 6.53 -6.13 13.51
C ILE A 172 5.35 -7.01 13.91
N ILE A 173 5.57 -8.32 14.05
CA ILE A 173 4.55 -9.26 14.51
C ILE A 173 3.97 -8.78 15.84
N GLU A 174 4.82 -8.53 16.83
CA GLU A 174 4.41 -8.11 18.16
C GLU A 174 3.58 -6.81 18.12
N GLU A 175 4.09 -5.76 17.48
CA GLU A 175 3.45 -4.45 17.41
C GLU A 175 2.11 -4.52 16.66
N LEU A 176 2.08 -5.19 15.49
CA LEU A 176 0.86 -5.33 14.68
C LEU A 176 -0.21 -6.14 15.42
N LEU A 177 0.17 -7.23 16.10
CA LEU A 177 -0.79 -8.04 16.85
C LEU A 177 -1.31 -7.35 18.10
N LYS A 178 -0.44 -6.62 18.83
CA LYS A 178 -0.81 -5.96 20.09
C LYS A 178 -1.57 -4.66 19.90
N THR A 179 -1.18 -3.88 18.89
CA THR A 179 -1.64 -2.49 18.74
C THR A 179 -2.37 -2.23 17.42
N GLY A 180 -2.29 -3.14 16.46
CA GLY A 180 -2.78 -2.91 15.09
C GLY A 180 -1.95 -1.88 14.32
N ALA A 181 -0.79 -1.49 14.84
CA ALA A 181 0.09 -0.48 14.26
C ALA A 181 1.56 -0.89 14.40
N PHE A 182 2.42 -0.34 13.55
CA PHE A 182 3.86 -0.49 13.62
C PHE A 182 4.53 0.89 13.54
N ILE A 183 5.50 1.14 14.41
CA ILE A 183 6.23 2.41 14.44
C ILE A 183 7.66 2.16 13.93
N GLU A 184 7.98 2.78 12.79
CA GLU A 184 9.19 2.55 11.98
C GLU A 184 10.49 3.16 12.56
N SER A 185 10.47 3.75 13.76
CA SER A 185 11.59 4.57 14.23
C SER A 185 12.88 3.77 14.43
N GLY A 186 13.92 4.10 13.64
CA GLY A 186 15.30 3.61 13.82
C GLY A 186 15.58 2.21 13.29
N LYS A 187 14.77 1.70 12.36
CA LYS A 187 14.84 0.32 11.83
C LYS A 187 15.26 0.29 10.36
N SER A 188 15.70 -0.87 9.88
CA SER A 188 16.09 -1.11 8.48
C SER A 188 14.89 -1.41 7.58
N ILE A 189 13.87 -2.05 8.14
CA ILE A 189 12.59 -2.29 7.49
C ILE A 189 11.87 -0.96 7.23
N GLN A 190 11.38 -0.83 6.01
CA GLN A 190 10.63 0.32 5.50
C GLN A 190 9.16 -0.02 5.35
N HIS A 191 8.33 1.02 5.36
CA HIS A 191 6.90 0.93 5.12
C HIS A 191 6.48 1.77 3.90
N PHE A 192 5.58 1.22 3.08
CA PHE A 192 4.89 1.95 2.02
C PHE A 192 3.41 1.55 1.99
N SER A 193 2.54 2.56 2.06
CA SER A 193 1.09 2.36 2.12
C SER A 193 0.32 3.07 1.00
N GLU A 194 -0.96 2.73 0.90
CA GLU A 194 -1.93 3.44 0.05
C GLU A 194 -2.04 4.93 0.41
N TYR A 195 -1.76 5.32 1.67
CA TYR A 195 -1.70 6.73 2.07
C TYR A 195 -0.50 7.43 1.41
N ASP A 196 0.67 6.81 1.45
CA ASP A 196 1.89 7.38 0.86
C ASP A 196 1.74 7.51 -0.66
N HIS A 197 1.16 6.48 -1.28
CA HIS A 197 0.82 6.49 -2.71
C HIS A 197 -0.14 7.62 -3.08
N VAL A 198 -1.27 7.75 -2.37
CA VAL A 198 -2.23 8.84 -2.63
C VAL A 198 -1.61 10.20 -2.39
N GLU A 199 -0.84 10.37 -1.34
CA GLU A 199 -0.20 11.64 -1.03
C GLU A 199 0.74 12.10 -2.14
N MET A 200 1.51 11.18 -2.71
CA MET A 200 2.33 11.48 -3.90
C MET A 200 1.49 11.99 -5.08
N LEU A 201 0.27 11.48 -5.25
CA LEU A 201 -0.63 11.86 -6.35
C LEU A 201 -1.38 13.18 -6.09
N ILE A 202 -1.86 13.41 -4.87
CA ILE A 202 -2.66 14.61 -4.54
C ILE A 202 -1.78 15.82 -4.20
N ALA A 203 -0.54 15.63 -3.72
CA ALA A 203 0.32 16.74 -3.31
C ALA A 203 0.54 17.78 -4.43
N PRO A 204 0.83 17.39 -5.69
CA PRO A 204 0.94 18.35 -6.80
C PRO A 204 -0.36 19.15 -7.05
N VAL A 205 -1.51 18.49 -6.92
CA VAL A 205 -2.83 19.13 -7.07
C VAL A 205 -3.03 20.16 -5.96
N LEU A 206 -2.89 19.75 -4.70
CA LEU A 206 -3.05 20.64 -3.55
C LEU A 206 -2.08 21.83 -3.59
N MET A 207 -0.81 21.58 -3.92
CA MET A 207 0.20 22.63 -4.06
C MET A 207 -0.18 23.67 -5.11
N LYS A 208 -0.70 23.23 -6.26
CA LYS A 208 -1.11 24.13 -7.34
C LYS A 208 -2.32 24.98 -6.96
N PHE A 209 -3.26 24.45 -6.19
CA PHE A 209 -4.49 25.19 -5.86
C PHE A 209 -4.36 26.06 -4.61
N LEU A 210 -3.60 25.62 -3.61
CA LEU A 210 -3.41 26.36 -2.36
C LEU A 210 -2.20 27.30 -2.41
N HIS A 211 -1.19 26.97 -3.20
CA HIS A 211 0.04 27.76 -3.35
C HIS A 211 0.42 27.97 -4.83
N PRO A 212 -0.49 28.52 -5.67
CA PRO A 212 -0.31 28.61 -7.12
C PRO A 212 0.97 29.35 -7.53
N GLN A 213 1.38 30.37 -6.77
CA GLN A 213 2.59 31.14 -7.08
C GLN A 213 3.86 30.28 -6.93
N LYS A 214 3.97 29.51 -5.84
CA LYS A 214 5.12 28.61 -5.62
C LYS A 214 5.24 27.53 -6.70
N VAL A 215 4.12 27.07 -7.24
CA VAL A 215 4.10 26.10 -8.35
C VAL A 215 4.45 26.77 -9.67
N PHE A 216 3.96 27.99 -9.92
CA PHE A 216 4.32 28.76 -11.10
C PHE A 216 5.82 29.07 -11.16
N ASP A 217 6.41 29.46 -10.04
CA ASP A 217 7.83 29.82 -9.95
C ASP A 217 8.74 28.61 -10.26
N LYS A 218 8.31 27.39 -9.90
CA LYS A 218 9.05 26.14 -10.16
C LYS A 218 8.71 25.49 -11.50
N PHE A 219 7.46 25.62 -11.96
CA PHE A 219 6.93 24.95 -13.15
C PHE A 219 5.99 25.88 -13.93
N PRO A 220 6.53 26.89 -14.65
CA PRO A 220 5.71 27.89 -15.35
C PRO A 220 4.79 27.29 -16.44
N GLY A 221 5.13 26.10 -16.95
CA GLY A 221 4.30 25.31 -17.87
C GLY A 221 2.94 24.90 -17.29
N LEU A 222 2.79 24.78 -15.98
CA LEU A 222 1.56 24.36 -15.29
C LEU A 222 0.67 25.53 -14.86
N SER A 223 0.93 26.74 -15.38
CA SER A 223 0.10 27.92 -15.11
C SER A 223 -1.37 27.68 -15.51
N LYS A 224 -2.31 28.32 -14.80
CA LYS A 224 -3.74 28.29 -15.15
C LYS A 224 -3.97 28.69 -16.62
N GLY A 225 -3.18 29.64 -17.14
CA GLY A 225 -3.25 30.07 -18.53
C GLY A 225 -2.84 29.01 -19.54
N ASN A 226 -1.75 28.28 -19.28
CA ASN A 226 -1.25 27.24 -20.19
C ASN A 226 -2.14 26.00 -20.20
N LEU A 227 -2.62 25.55 -19.04
CA LEU A 227 -3.58 24.45 -18.96
C LEU A 227 -4.91 24.79 -19.62
N ARG A 228 -5.37 26.02 -19.46
CA ARG A 228 -6.57 26.50 -20.15
C ARG A 228 -6.37 26.47 -21.67
N LYS A 229 -5.20 26.87 -22.18
CA LYS A 229 -4.86 26.76 -23.60
C LYS A 229 -4.85 25.30 -24.09
N LEU A 230 -4.24 24.39 -23.33
CA LEU A 230 -4.22 22.95 -23.65
C LEU A 230 -5.64 22.36 -23.70
N LEU A 231 -6.45 22.59 -22.66
CA LEU A 231 -7.84 22.09 -22.60
C LEU A 231 -8.74 22.74 -23.67
N HIS A 232 -8.52 24.01 -24.00
CA HIS A 232 -9.21 24.64 -25.13
C HIS A 232 -8.83 23.99 -26.46
N ALA A 233 -7.59 23.55 -26.64
CA ALA A 233 -7.13 22.92 -27.86
C ALA A 233 -7.68 21.49 -28.04
N GLU A 234 -7.78 20.73 -26.95
CA GLU A 234 -8.27 19.34 -26.95
C GLU A 234 -9.80 19.24 -26.92
N VAL A 235 -10.45 19.99 -26.02
CA VAL A 235 -11.88 19.79 -25.72
C VAL A 235 -12.76 20.97 -26.17
N GLY A 236 -12.16 22.09 -26.57
CA GLY A 236 -12.88 23.31 -26.94
C GLY A 236 -13.78 23.18 -28.17
N ARG A 237 -13.62 22.13 -28.98
CA ARG A 237 -14.47 21.84 -30.13
C ARG A 237 -15.86 21.33 -29.74
N ASP A 238 -15.97 20.65 -28.59
CA ASP A 238 -17.20 19.95 -28.19
C ASP A 238 -18.16 20.81 -27.36
N PHE A 239 -17.66 21.89 -26.75
CA PHE A 239 -18.44 22.68 -25.77
C PHE A 239 -19.05 23.98 -26.31
N GLY A 240 -18.86 24.29 -27.59
CA GLY A 240 -19.57 25.35 -28.35
C GLY A 240 -19.28 26.80 -27.95
N THR A 241 -19.45 27.16 -26.67
CA THR A 241 -19.25 28.53 -26.16
C THR A 241 -18.17 28.60 -25.09
N THR A 242 -17.42 29.71 -25.06
CA THR A 242 -16.44 30.01 -24.01
C THR A 242 -17.06 30.04 -22.61
N LYS A 243 -18.33 30.43 -22.44
CA LYS A 243 -19.02 30.41 -21.14
C LYS A 243 -19.30 28.99 -20.64
N GLY A 244 -19.80 28.10 -21.51
CA GLY A 244 -20.05 26.70 -21.18
C GLY A 244 -18.75 25.97 -20.83
N LEU A 245 -17.73 26.14 -21.67
CA LEU A 245 -16.39 25.61 -21.43
C LEU A 245 -15.76 26.16 -20.15
N ASN A 246 -15.90 27.46 -19.84
CA ASN A 246 -15.38 28.04 -18.59
C ASN A 246 -16.07 27.48 -17.35
N LYS A 247 -17.38 27.21 -17.42
CA LYS A 247 -18.11 26.59 -16.32
C LYS A 247 -17.64 25.15 -16.11
N VAL A 248 -17.50 24.39 -17.19
CA VAL A 248 -16.97 23.01 -17.16
C VAL A 248 -15.53 23.02 -16.63
N LEU A 249 -14.65 23.86 -17.17
CA LEU A 249 -13.28 24.01 -16.70
C LEU A 249 -13.19 24.42 -15.22
N ALA A 250 -14.05 25.32 -14.75
CA ALA A 250 -14.08 25.70 -13.35
C ALA A 250 -14.50 24.53 -12.44
N GLN A 251 -15.43 23.68 -12.90
CA GLN A 251 -15.83 22.46 -12.21
C GLN A 251 -14.74 21.38 -12.27
N THR A 252 -14.13 21.14 -13.44
CA THR A 252 -13.05 20.17 -13.65
C THR A 252 -11.76 20.58 -12.93
N LEU A 253 -11.55 21.88 -12.69
CA LEU A 253 -10.41 22.40 -11.94
C LEU A 253 -10.76 22.69 -10.47
N ASP A 254 -11.88 22.18 -9.95
CA ASP A 254 -12.15 22.22 -8.51
C ASP A 254 -11.21 21.23 -7.81
N PRO A 255 -10.34 21.69 -6.88
CA PRO A 255 -9.42 20.79 -6.17
C PRO A 255 -10.16 19.67 -5.43
N ARG A 256 -11.40 19.88 -4.99
CA ARG A 256 -12.20 18.86 -4.31
C ARG A 256 -12.57 17.72 -5.24
N ILE A 257 -12.97 18.04 -6.47
CA ILE A 257 -13.36 17.04 -7.49
C ILE A 257 -12.11 16.27 -7.94
N LEU A 258 -11.01 16.97 -8.20
CA LEU A 258 -9.75 16.33 -8.62
C LEU A 258 -9.19 15.41 -7.55
N VAL A 259 -9.10 15.89 -6.30
CA VAL A 259 -8.60 15.08 -5.17
C VAL A 259 -9.49 13.87 -4.95
N ARG A 260 -10.82 14.05 -4.97
CA ARG A 260 -11.76 12.93 -4.85
C ARG A 260 -11.50 11.87 -5.93
N SER A 261 -11.41 12.29 -7.19
CA SER A 261 -11.19 11.37 -8.31
C SER A 261 -9.87 10.61 -8.18
N ILE A 262 -8.80 11.28 -7.75
CA ILE A 262 -7.49 10.64 -7.52
C ILE A 262 -7.59 9.60 -6.40
N VAL A 263 -8.15 9.99 -5.25
CA VAL A 263 -8.24 9.08 -4.09
C VAL A 263 -9.15 7.89 -4.38
N GLU A 264 -10.28 8.10 -5.08
CA GLU A 264 -11.20 7.02 -5.46
C GLU A 264 -10.56 6.05 -6.47
N GLY A 265 -9.69 6.53 -7.37
CA GLY A 265 -8.96 5.70 -8.32
C GLY A 265 -7.71 5.02 -7.77
N ALA A 266 -7.04 5.63 -6.78
CA ALA A 266 -5.75 5.16 -6.26
C ALA A 266 -5.84 4.42 -4.90
N MET A 267 -7.01 4.33 -4.29
CA MET A 267 -7.23 3.55 -3.07
C MET A 267 -8.35 2.54 -3.22
N HIS A 268 -8.19 1.44 -2.48
CA HIS A 268 -9.22 0.43 -2.35
C HIS A 268 -10.49 0.98 -1.70
N ALA A 269 -11.64 0.40 -2.05
CA ALA A 269 -12.96 0.83 -1.59
C ALA A 269 -13.26 0.43 -0.15
N THR A 270 -12.51 0.99 0.80
CA THR A 270 -12.59 0.68 2.23
C THR A 270 -13.04 1.89 3.06
N GLU A 271 -13.35 1.66 4.34
CA GLU A 271 -13.65 2.73 5.30
C GLU A 271 -12.49 3.74 5.42
N ARG A 272 -11.24 3.24 5.28
CA ARG A 272 -10.03 4.06 5.32
C ARG A 272 -10.03 5.13 4.23
N ARG A 273 -10.45 4.77 3.01
CA ARG A 273 -10.59 5.70 1.88
C ARG A 273 -11.65 6.76 2.17
N THR A 274 -12.81 6.35 2.68
CA THR A 274 -13.91 7.27 3.03
C THR A 274 -13.49 8.27 4.10
N ARG A 275 -12.79 7.80 5.13
CA ARG A 275 -12.23 8.65 6.19
C ARG A 275 -11.22 9.66 5.61
N LEU A 276 -10.26 9.18 4.83
CA LEU A 276 -9.24 10.04 4.20
C LEU A 276 -9.87 11.12 3.32
N LEU A 277 -10.84 10.75 2.47
CA LEU A 277 -11.58 11.71 1.64
C LEU A 277 -12.25 12.79 2.49
N THR A 278 -12.90 12.39 3.58
CA THR A 278 -13.60 13.33 4.47
C THR A 278 -12.62 14.32 5.10
N GLU A 279 -11.48 13.85 5.59
CA GLU A 279 -10.44 14.67 6.20
C GLU A 279 -9.79 15.65 5.21
N ILE A 280 -9.39 15.16 4.02
CA ILE A 280 -8.77 16.01 3.01
C ILE A 280 -9.75 17.05 2.49
N LEU A 281 -10.98 16.66 2.15
CA LEU A 281 -11.97 17.58 1.60
C LEU A 281 -12.35 18.67 2.61
N SER A 282 -12.51 18.31 3.88
CA SER A 282 -12.75 19.29 4.95
C SER A 282 -11.58 20.26 5.11
N GLY A 283 -10.34 19.77 5.01
CA GLY A 283 -9.15 20.60 5.07
C GLY A 283 -9.00 21.56 3.88
N ILE A 284 -9.33 21.10 2.67
CA ILE A 284 -9.39 21.97 1.48
C ILE A 284 -10.43 23.07 1.67
N GLU A 285 -11.62 22.73 2.16
CA GLU A 285 -12.69 23.71 2.39
C GLU A 285 -12.29 24.76 3.42
N LEU A 286 -11.62 24.36 4.50
CA LEU A 286 -11.13 25.27 5.52
C LEU A 286 -10.07 26.24 4.95
N GLU A 287 -9.08 25.72 4.23
CA GLU A 287 -8.02 26.54 3.61
C GLU A 287 -8.59 27.49 2.54
N MET A 288 -9.54 27.03 1.73
CA MET A 288 -10.20 27.89 0.73
C MET A 288 -10.98 29.04 1.38
N LYS A 289 -11.65 28.81 2.52
CA LYS A 289 -12.30 29.88 3.29
C LYS A 289 -11.28 30.91 3.79
N ASN A 290 -10.10 30.46 4.23
CA ASN A 290 -9.05 31.35 4.74
C ASN A 290 -8.36 32.17 3.64
N ILE A 291 -8.33 31.70 2.39
CA ILE A 291 -7.75 32.43 1.25
C ILE A 291 -8.72 33.50 0.70
N HIS A 292 -10.02 33.35 0.95
CA HIS A 292 -11.07 34.27 0.50
C HIS A 292 -11.51 35.29 1.58
N LEU A 293 -10.80 35.32 2.72
CA LEU A 293 -10.83 36.39 3.73
C LEU A 293 -9.59 37.28 3.54
#